data_AF-A0A4Y2ICU9-F1
#
_entry.id   AF-A0A4Y2ICU9-F1
#
_cell.length_a   1.000
_cell.length_b   1.000
_cell.length_c   1.000
_cell.angle_alpha   90.00
_cell.angle_beta   90.00
_cell.angle_gamma   90.00
#
_symmetry.space_group_name_H-M   'P 1'
#
loop_
_entity.id
_entity.type
_entity.pdbx_description
1 polymer ?
#
loop_
_entity_poly.entity_id
_entity_poly.type
_entity_poly.pdbx_seq_one_letter_code
_entity_poly.pdbx_strand_id
1 'polypeptide(L)'
;MPHIPHDGSNVAWPPRSPDLNPLDFFFWGHMKSLVYEMPVNSAEDLIERTVVAADKINTKPAIFERARQSFLCRCELCNVAATLSSFCEFSTLRGRKE
;
A
#
# COMPACT_ATOMS: atom_id res chain seq x y z
N MET A 1 -33.29 -0.20 15.18
CA MET A 1 -31.98 -0.46 14.54
C MET A 1 -31.30 0.88 14.33
N PRO A 2 -30.11 1.14 14.91
CA PRO A 2 -29.39 2.37 14.64
C PRO A 2 -28.72 2.28 13.27
N HIS A 3 -29.02 3.25 12.41
CA HIS A 3 -28.28 3.53 11.19
C HIS A 3 -26.83 3.88 11.58
N ILE A 4 -25.89 3.04 11.21
CA ILE A 4 -24.46 3.36 11.28
C ILE A 4 -24.18 4.29 10.10
N PRO A 5 -23.73 5.55 10.34
CA PRO A 5 -23.28 6.40 9.25
C PRO A 5 -22.07 5.73 8.61
N HIS A 6 -22.15 5.42 7.31
CA HIS A 6 -20.96 5.16 6.52
C HIS A 6 -20.28 6.50 6.27
N ASP A 7 -19.55 7.01 7.27
CA ASP A 7 -18.47 7.95 7.02
C ASP A 7 -17.32 7.16 6.36
N GLY A 8 -17.58 6.75 5.11
CA GLY A 8 -16.56 6.30 4.19
C GLY A 8 -15.54 7.42 4.12
N SER A 9 -14.47 7.24 4.90
CA SER A 9 -13.39 8.20 5.08
C SER A 9 -13.00 8.71 3.72
N ASN A 10 -13.29 9.98 3.45
CA ASN A 10 -12.92 10.69 2.24
C ASN A 10 -11.41 10.98 2.31
N VAL A 11 -10.61 9.92 2.39
CA VAL A 11 -9.16 10.02 2.29
C VAL A 11 -8.91 10.46 0.86
N ALA A 12 -8.53 11.73 0.71
CA ALA A 12 -8.14 12.30 -0.57
C ALA A 12 -6.83 11.63 -1.01
N TRP A 13 -6.95 10.49 -1.68
CA TRP A 13 -5.82 9.79 -2.26
C TRP A 13 -5.28 10.62 -3.43
N PRO A 14 -3.95 10.85 -3.49
CA PRO A 14 -3.36 11.47 -4.67
C PRO A 14 -3.62 10.59 -5.91
N PRO A 15 -3.84 11.19 -7.10
CA PRO A 15 -4.00 10.42 -8.33
C PRO A 15 -2.77 9.54 -8.56
N ARG A 16 -2.98 8.27 -8.91
CA ARG A 16 -1.94 7.32 -9.35
C ARG A 16 -0.88 6.97 -8.28
N SER A 17 -1.29 6.64 -7.06
CA SER A 17 -0.38 6.20 -5.99
C SER A 17 -0.49 4.70 -5.64
N PRO A 18 -0.08 3.77 -6.52
CA PRO A 18 -0.03 2.34 -6.19
C PRO A 18 0.93 2.06 -5.01
N ASP A 19 1.93 2.91 -4.79
CA ASP A 19 2.84 2.85 -3.65
C ASP A 19 2.16 3.09 -2.29
N LEU A 20 0.95 3.66 -2.31
CA LEU A 20 0.15 3.97 -1.13
C LEU A 20 -0.96 2.94 -0.86
N ASN A 21 -1.11 1.90 -1.68
CA ASN A 21 -2.04 0.80 -1.39
C ASN A 21 -1.30 -0.36 -0.72
N PRO A 22 -1.48 -0.62 0.60
CA PRO A 22 -0.84 -1.74 1.31
C PRO A 22 -1.16 -3.10 0.71
N LEU A 23 -2.30 -3.22 0.03
CA LEU A 23 -2.63 -4.46 -0.67
C LEU A 23 -1.73 -4.67 -1.89
N ASP A 24 -1.51 -3.62 -2.68
CA ASP A 24 -0.72 -3.72 -3.91
C ASP A 24 0.78 -3.84 -3.64
N PHE A 25 1.32 -3.02 -2.73
CA PHE A 25 2.77 -3.01 -2.50
C PHE A 25 3.26 -4.15 -1.60
N PHE A 26 2.38 -4.74 -0.78
CA PHE A 26 2.77 -5.75 0.20
C PHE A 26 1.94 -7.02 0.04
N PHE A 27 0.63 -6.96 0.26
CA PHE A 27 -0.19 -8.15 0.46
C PHE A 27 -0.25 -9.06 -0.77
N TRP A 28 -0.56 -8.52 -1.95
CA TRP A 28 -0.71 -9.30 -3.17
C TRP A 28 0.61 -9.86 -3.69
N GLY A 29 1.71 -9.12 -3.52
CA GLY A 29 3.04 -9.64 -3.80
C GLY A 29 3.37 -10.84 -2.93
N HIS A 30 3.19 -10.70 -1.61
CA HIS A 30 3.49 -11.74 -0.65
C HIS A 30 2.59 -12.97 -0.80
N MET A 31 1.29 -12.77 -1.00
CA MET A 31 0.32 -13.85 -1.20
C MET A 31 0.64 -14.64 -2.47
N LYS A 32 0.95 -13.98 -3.58
CA LYS A 32 1.36 -14.67 -4.82
C LYS A 32 2.61 -15.51 -4.61
N SER A 33 3.61 -15.00 -3.90
CA SER A 33 4.82 -15.78 -3.58
C SER A 33 4.54 -17.04 -2.79
N LEU A 34 3.53 -17.04 -1.91
CA LEU A 34 3.14 -18.22 -1.12
C LEU A 34 2.29 -19.20 -1.95
N VAL A 35 1.33 -18.70 -2.72
CA VAL A 35 0.42 -19.55 -3.52
C VAL A 35 1.17 -20.27 -4.64
N TYR A 36 2.11 -19.59 -5.29
CA TYR A 36 2.88 -20.09 -6.43
C TYR A 36 4.29 -20.57 -6.05
N GLU A 37 4.55 -20.82 -4.76
CA GLU A 37 5.82 -21.44 -4.30
C GLU A 37 6.06 -22.79 -5.00
N MET A 38 4.97 -23.53 -5.24
CA MET A 38 4.94 -24.76 -6.03
C MET A 38 4.02 -24.59 -7.24
N PRO A 39 4.23 -25.34 -8.34
CA PRO A 39 3.29 -25.38 -9.45
C PRO A 39 1.88 -25.73 -8.96
N VAL A 40 0.90 -25.00 -9.47
CA VAL A 40 -0.53 -25.19 -9.18
C VAL A 40 -1.11 -26.05 -10.30
N ASN A 41 -1.76 -27.16 -9.94
CA ASN A 41 -2.19 -28.17 -10.92
C ASN A 41 -3.70 -28.18 -11.17
N SER A 42 -4.50 -27.50 -10.33
CA SER A 42 -5.94 -27.36 -10.52
C SER A 42 -6.49 -26.07 -9.88
N ALA A 43 -7.75 -25.75 -10.19
CA ALA A 43 -8.43 -24.61 -9.59
C ALA A 43 -8.71 -24.82 -8.08
N GLU A 44 -9.01 -26.06 -7.68
CA GLU A 44 -9.26 -26.43 -6.29
C GLU A 44 -8.00 -26.26 -5.44
N ASP A 45 -6.85 -26.75 -5.94
CA ASP A 45 -5.54 -26.57 -5.32
C ASP A 45 -5.18 -25.08 -5.20
N LEU A 46 -5.53 -24.26 -6.21
CA LEU A 46 -5.34 -22.81 -6.14
C LEU A 46 -6.15 -22.17 -5.00
N ILE A 47 -7.43 -22.55 -4.86
CA ILE A 47 -8.33 -22.03 -3.83
C ILE A 47 -7.82 -22.42 -2.45
N GLU A 48 -7.49 -23.69 -2.24
CA GLU A 48 -6.97 -24.20 -0.96
C GLU A 48 -5.69 -23.46 -0.57
N ARG A 49 -4.73 -23.34 -1.49
CA ARG A 49 -3.48 -22.62 -1.24
C ARG A 49 -3.70 -21.14 -0.96
N THR A 50 -4.70 -20.52 -1.57
CA THR A 50 -5.03 -19.11 -1.32
C THR A 50 -5.51 -18.93 0.12
N VAL A 51 -6.38 -19.83 0.60
CA VAL A 51 -6.86 -19.81 1.99
C VAL A 51 -5.72 -20.05 2.98
N VAL A 52 -4.87 -21.06 2.72
CA VAL A 52 -3.70 -21.37 3.55
C VAL A 52 -2.70 -20.21 3.57
N ALA A 53 -2.43 -19.58 2.43
CA ALA A 53 -1.53 -18.43 2.34
C ALA A 53 -2.09 -17.22 3.11
N ALA A 54 -3.40 -16.96 3.01
CA ALA A 54 -4.05 -15.89 3.77
C ALA A 54 -3.95 -16.13 5.29
N ASP A 55 -4.19 -17.35 5.75
CA ASP A 55 -4.04 -17.71 7.17
C ASP A 55 -2.59 -17.58 7.64
N LYS A 56 -1.62 -18.06 6.86
CA LYS A 56 -0.18 -17.91 7.14
C LYS A 56 0.26 -16.45 7.25
N ILE A 57 -0.30 -15.57 6.42
CA ILE A 57 -0.07 -14.13 6.54
C ILE A 57 -0.71 -13.62 7.83
N ASN A 58 -1.97 -13.94 8.09
CA ASN A 58 -2.73 -13.43 9.23
C ASN A 58 -2.15 -13.84 10.59
N THR A 59 -1.62 -15.06 10.68
CA THR A 59 -1.00 -15.60 11.90
C THR A 59 0.40 -15.03 12.17
N LYS A 60 1.02 -14.36 11.19
CA LYS A 60 2.36 -13.77 11.37
C LYS A 60 2.29 -12.54 12.27
N PRO A 61 2.95 -12.56 13.44
CA PRO A 61 2.86 -11.45 14.38
C PRO A 61 3.42 -10.15 13.78
N ALA A 62 2.71 -9.05 14.07
CA ALA A 62 3.08 -7.70 13.64
C ALA A 62 3.26 -7.50 12.12
N ILE A 63 2.74 -8.39 11.28
CA ILE A 63 2.87 -8.23 9.82
C ILE A 63 2.09 -7.01 9.31
N PHE A 64 0.86 -6.84 9.79
CA PHE A 64 0.02 -5.70 9.42
C PHE A 64 0.49 -4.41 10.07
N GLU A 65 1.05 -4.48 11.28
CA GLU A 65 1.67 -3.32 11.92
C GLU A 65 2.87 -2.81 11.10
N ARG A 66 3.73 -3.73 10.62
CA ARG A 66 4.84 -3.37 9.72
C ARG A 66 4.35 -2.78 8.40
N ALA A 67 3.30 -3.34 7.81
CA ALA A 67 2.69 -2.79 6.60
C ALA A 67 2.15 -1.36 6.84
N ARG A 68 1.49 -1.13 7.98
CA ARG A 68 1.00 0.19 8.40
C ARG A 68 2.13 1.20 8.58
N GLN A 69 3.23 0.80 9.23
CA GLN A 69 4.40 1.65 9.41
C GLN A 69 5.08 1.98 8.08
N SER A 70 5.20 1.00 7.18
CA SER A 70 5.71 1.23 5.82
C SER A 70 4.83 2.21 5.05
N PHE A 71 3.50 2.11 5.20
CA PHE A 71 2.58 3.05 4.59
C PHE A 71 2.80 4.48 5.12
N LEU A 72 2.87 4.66 6.44
CA LEU A 72 3.13 5.97 7.05
C LEU A 72 4.44 6.59 6.57
N CYS A 73 5.52 5.81 6.57
CA CYS A 73 6.83 6.26 6.07
C CYS A 73 6.75 6.73 4.60
N ARG A 74 6.01 6.01 3.74
CA ARG A 74 5.80 6.44 2.35
C ARG A 74 4.98 7.71 2.24
N CYS A 75 3.95 7.88 3.06
CA CYS A 75 3.19 9.14 3.12
C CYS A 75 4.07 10.31 3.55
N GLU A 76 4.95 10.12 4.54
CA GLU A 76 5.91 11.15 4.95
C GLU A 76 6.87 11.52 3.82
N LEU A 77 7.39 10.52 3.09
CA LEU A 77 8.22 10.76 1.90
C LEU A 77 7.46 11.53 0.81
N CYS A 78 6.18 11.23 0.57
CA CYS A 78 5.35 11.99 -0.36
C CYS A 78 5.16 13.45 0.11
N ASN A 79 4.95 13.70 1.40
CA ASN A 79 4.83 15.04 1.96
C ASN A 79 6.13 15.84 1.82
N VAL A 80 7.28 15.21 2.10
CA VAL A 80 8.60 15.83 1.92
C VAL A 80 8.88 16.11 0.44
N ALA A 81 8.59 15.16 -0.45
CA ALA A 81 8.76 15.34 -1.89
C ALA A 81 7.88 16.47 -2.45
N ALA A 82 6.62 16.58 -1.99
CA ALA A 82 5.74 17.69 -2.36
C ALA A 82 6.30 19.05 -1.90
N THR A 83 6.87 19.10 -0.70
CA THR A 83 7.49 20.32 -0.15
C THR A 83 8.78 20.70 -0.89
N LEU A 84 9.62 19.71 -1.23
CA LEU A 84 10.84 19.91 -2.01
C LEU A 84 10.55 20.31 -3.46
N SER A 85 9.50 19.76 -4.08
CA SER A 85 9.05 20.18 -5.42
C SER A 85 8.65 21.65 -5.43
N SER A 86 7.87 22.09 -4.44
CA SER A 86 7.48 23.50 -4.30
C SER A 86 8.68 24.41 -4.00
N PHE A 87 9.65 23.94 -3.21
CA PHE A 87 10.88 24.68 -2.92
C PHE A 87 11.83 24.77 -4.13
N CYS A 88 11.89 23.71 -4.94
CA CYS A 88 12.66 23.68 -6.18
C CYS A 88 12.06 24.64 -7.21
N GLU A 89 10.74 24.64 -7.40
CA GLU A 89 10.05 25.63 -8.26
C GLU A 89 10.32 27.07 -7.79
N PHE A 90 10.25 27.32 -6.48
CA PHE A 90 10.52 28.65 -5.93
C PHE A 90 11.98 29.10 -6.12
N SER A 91 12.93 28.17 -6.02
CA SER A 91 14.36 28.43 -6.25
C SER A 91 14.67 28.65 -7.74
N THR A 92 14.04 27.88 -8.64
CA THR A 92 14.15 28.07 -10.10
C THR A 92 13.50 29.38 -10.57
N LEU A 93 12.37 29.79 -9.97
CA LEU A 93 11.72 31.07 -10.30
C LEU A 93 12.54 32.28 -9.80
N ARG A 94 13.23 32.15 -8.67
CA ARG A 94 14.12 33.22 -8.14
C ARG A 94 15.47 33.28 -8.88
N GLY A 95 15.96 32.16 -9.40
CA GLY A 95 17.21 32.09 -10.19
C GLY A 95 17.10 32.52 -11.65
N ARG A 96 15.93 33.01 -12.11
CA ARG A 96 15.70 33.51 -13.48
C ARG A 96 15.45 35.03 -13.51
N LYS A 97 16.13 35.76 -12.63
CA LYS A 97 16.27 37.23 -12.65
C LYS A 97 17.71 37.61 -12.27
N GLU A 98 18.64 37.30 -13.16
CA GLU A 98 19.88 38.06 -13.36
C GLU A 98 20.11 38.21 -14.86
#